data_AF-A0AAW0T752-F1
#
_entry.id   AF-A0AAW0T752-F1
#
_cell.length_a   1.000
_cell.length_b   1.000
_cell.length_c   1.000
_cell.angle_alpha   90.00
_cell.angle_beta   90.00
_cell.angle_gamma   90.00
#
_symmetry.space_group_name_H-M   'P 1'
#
loop_
_entity.id
_entity.type
_entity.pdbx_description
1 polymer ?
#
loop_
_entity_poly.entity_id
_entity_poly.type
_entity_poly.pdbx_seq_one_letter_code
_entity_poly.pdbx_strand_id
1 'polypeptide(L)'
;MRSAVLTLAVVASCWALAASTPTFGLLGPLVGLKVIGGLLGGFGGSRFGIFKRSVDQQQQQQQEAPEMLTMVAQLDPQGCLLKLLCHLEAKEAEALSRHEVILAGLFRDASDAATPSSAAFTYAVGIGNKSRDAAVCDKVFSKCPLKYSQLSAVLEESWACPIGGALQN
;
A
#
# COMPACT_ATOMS: atom_id res chain seq x y z
N MET A 1 4.28 45.23 34.26
CA MET A 1 3.07 44.60 33.67
C MET A 1 3.59 43.73 32.51
N ARG A 2 4.09 42.52 32.74
CA ARG A 2 3.38 41.23 32.78
C ARG A 2 2.42 41.02 31.60
N SER A 3 2.86 40.21 30.63
CA SER A 3 2.15 39.09 29.97
C SER A 3 3.08 38.52 28.90
N ALA A 4 3.83 37.43 29.18
CA ALA A 4 3.41 36.02 29.08
C ALA A 4 3.09 35.65 27.61
N VAL A 5 4.07 35.10 26.88
CA VAL A 5 4.25 33.65 26.66
C VAL A 5 2.96 32.99 26.17
N LEU A 6 2.89 32.67 24.88
CA LEU A 6 2.01 31.66 24.31
C LEU A 6 2.57 31.18 22.97
N THR A 7 3.71 30.48 23.06
CA THR A 7 4.13 29.51 22.04
C THR A 7 3.14 28.35 22.08
N LEU A 8 2.22 28.29 21.11
CA LEU A 8 1.38 27.11 20.89
C LEU A 8 2.23 26.01 20.26
N ALA A 9 2.86 25.20 21.12
CA ALA A 9 3.31 23.88 20.76
C ALA A 9 2.07 23.02 20.48
N VAL A 10 1.81 22.75 19.20
CA VAL A 10 0.85 21.70 18.81
C VAL A 10 1.47 20.39 19.26
N VAL A 11 0.86 19.79 20.27
CA VAL A 11 1.26 18.53 20.87
C VAL A 11 1.11 17.43 19.82
N ALA A 12 2.24 17.00 19.26
CA ALA A 12 2.34 15.81 18.43
C ALA A 12 2.26 14.57 19.35
N SER A 13 1.03 14.14 19.65
CA SER A 13 0.77 12.90 20.38
C SER A 13 0.91 11.70 19.43
N CYS A 14 2.15 11.31 19.14
CA CYS A 14 2.43 10.03 18.49
C CYS A 14 2.31 8.94 19.56
N TRP A 15 1.25 8.14 19.51
CA TRP A 15 1.01 7.07 20.49
C TRP A 15 2.16 6.07 20.44
N ALA A 16 2.92 6.00 21.52
CA ALA A 16 4.00 5.04 21.72
C ALA A 16 3.40 3.64 21.92
N LEU A 17 3.30 2.86 20.85
CA LEU A 17 3.13 1.41 20.96
C LEU A 17 4.51 0.81 21.25
N ALA A 18 4.66 0.34 22.48
CA ALA A 18 5.87 -0.29 23.01
C ALA A 18 6.31 -1.46 22.12
N ALA A 19 7.58 -1.41 21.71
CA ALA A 19 8.27 -2.48 21.02
C ALA A 19 8.38 -3.73 21.92
N SER A 20 7.82 -4.85 21.47
CA SER A 20 8.21 -6.17 21.95
C SER A 20 9.45 -6.61 21.18
N THR A 21 10.62 -6.58 21.81
CA THR A 21 11.83 -7.18 21.26
C THR A 21 11.84 -8.68 21.59
N PRO A 22 11.82 -9.59 20.60
CA PRO A 22 12.16 -10.98 20.86
C PRO A 22 13.66 -11.08 21.16
N THR A 23 14.00 -11.40 22.40
CA THR A 23 15.34 -11.78 22.82
C THR A 23 15.72 -13.11 22.16
N PHE A 24 16.37 -13.04 21.01
CA PHE A 24 17.08 -14.21 20.46
C PHE A 24 18.36 -14.44 21.27
N GLY A 25 18.22 -15.29 22.28
CA GLY A 25 19.32 -15.75 23.12
C GLY A 25 20.30 -16.65 22.34
N LEU A 26 21.55 -16.20 22.30
CA LEU A 26 22.77 -16.93 22.67
C LEU A 26 22.97 -18.37 22.15
N LEU A 27 23.88 -18.47 21.18
CA LEU A 27 25.11 -19.31 21.19
C LEU A 27 25.05 -20.73 21.80
N GLY A 28 25.29 -21.74 20.95
CA GLY A 28 26.32 -22.75 21.22
C GLY A 28 25.91 -24.23 21.24
N PRO A 29 26.85 -25.17 20.97
CA PRO A 29 26.62 -26.38 20.15
C PRO A 29 26.68 -27.69 20.95
N LEU A 30 26.04 -28.77 20.46
CA LEU A 30 26.40 -30.14 20.87
C LEU A 30 26.40 -31.13 19.70
N VAL A 31 27.58 -31.69 19.51
CA VAL A 31 27.96 -32.78 18.62
C VAL A 31 27.37 -34.11 19.14
N GLY A 32 26.67 -34.83 18.26
CA GLY A 32 26.61 -36.30 18.20
C GLY A 32 25.86 -37.10 19.30
N LEU A 33 24.78 -37.79 18.91
CA LEU A 33 24.52 -39.15 19.38
C LEU A 33 23.64 -39.95 18.39
N LYS A 34 24.23 -40.98 17.79
CA LYS A 34 23.51 -42.05 17.09
C LYS A 34 22.73 -42.86 18.13
N VAL A 35 21.42 -43.02 17.96
CA VAL A 35 20.66 -44.09 18.64
C VAL A 35 20.03 -45.00 17.60
N ILE A 36 20.46 -46.25 17.69
CA ILE A 36 20.13 -47.42 16.88
C ILE A 36 18.75 -47.91 17.29
N GLY A 37 17.97 -48.47 16.36
CA GLY A 37 16.94 -49.46 16.72
C GLY A 37 15.61 -49.30 15.99
N GLY A 38 15.55 -49.79 14.76
CA GLY A 38 14.29 -50.33 14.26
C GLY A 38 14.12 -51.75 14.80
N LEU A 39 13.07 -52.01 15.58
CA LEU A 39 12.44 -53.33 15.70
C LEU A 39 11.10 -53.25 16.46
N LEU A 40 10.10 -53.96 15.91
CA LEU A 40 8.83 -54.39 16.54
C LEU A 40 7.75 -53.28 16.65
N GLY A 41 6.70 -53.29 15.83
CA GLY A 41 5.52 -54.16 16.01
C GLY A 41 4.58 -53.47 17.01
N GLY A 42 3.50 -52.80 16.61
CA GLY A 42 2.28 -53.39 16.04
C GLY A 42 1.10 -53.09 16.98
N PHE A 43 -0.05 -52.73 16.42
CA PHE A 43 -1.39 -52.62 17.03
C PHE A 43 -1.72 -51.42 17.95
N GLY A 44 -2.78 -50.69 17.56
CA GLY A 44 -3.54 -49.83 18.46
C GLY A 44 -3.75 -48.41 17.94
N GLY A 45 -4.45 -48.28 16.80
CA GLY A 45 -4.75 -46.99 16.18
C GLY A 45 -5.69 -46.12 17.01
N SER A 46 -5.13 -45.32 17.92
CA SER A 46 -5.73 -44.06 18.32
C SER A 46 -5.32 -43.02 17.29
N ARG A 47 -5.97 -43.04 16.12
CA ARG A 47 -5.96 -41.89 15.22
C ARG A 47 -6.72 -40.76 15.91
N PHE A 48 -6.01 -40.03 16.77
CA PHE A 48 -6.41 -38.70 17.18
C PHE A 48 -6.64 -37.91 15.89
N GLY A 49 -7.91 -37.69 15.58
CA GLY A 49 -8.36 -36.80 14.53
C GLY A 49 -7.93 -35.39 14.88
N ILE A 50 -6.69 -35.06 14.53
CA ILE A 50 -6.25 -33.68 14.43
C ILE A 50 -7.07 -33.09 13.30
N PHE A 51 -8.04 -32.25 13.68
CA PHE A 51 -8.74 -31.32 12.81
C PHE A 51 -7.71 -30.60 11.93
N LYS A 52 -7.49 -31.12 10.73
CA LYS A 52 -6.88 -30.35 9.65
C LYS A 52 -7.93 -29.34 9.22
N ARG A 53 -7.91 -28.15 9.82
CA ARG A 53 -8.32 -26.96 9.07
C ARG A 53 -7.20 -26.72 8.05
N SER A 54 -7.31 -27.36 6.89
CA SER A 54 -6.68 -26.82 5.70
C SER A 54 -7.38 -25.50 5.43
N VAL A 55 -6.80 -24.41 5.93
CA VAL A 55 -7.04 -23.12 5.31
C VAL A 55 -6.41 -23.28 3.93
N ASP A 56 -7.24 -23.37 2.89
CA ASP A 56 -6.85 -23.19 1.51
C ASP A 56 -6.19 -21.81 1.38
N GLN A 57 -4.91 -21.73 1.72
CA GLN A 57 -4.05 -20.55 1.52
C GLN A 57 -3.61 -20.43 0.05
N GLN A 58 -4.33 -21.05 -0.88
CA GLN A 58 -3.98 -21.05 -2.29
C GLN A 58 -4.95 -20.26 -3.17
N GLN A 59 -5.89 -19.53 -2.57
CA GLN A 59 -6.88 -18.73 -3.32
C GLN A 59 -6.92 -17.24 -2.96
N GLN A 60 -6.08 -16.76 -2.04
CA GLN A 60 -6.12 -15.36 -1.59
C GLN A 60 -5.20 -14.41 -2.38
N GLN A 61 -4.16 -14.90 -3.06
CA GLN A 61 -3.19 -14.01 -3.72
C GLN A 61 -3.67 -13.38 -5.06
N GLN A 62 -4.85 -13.72 -5.57
CA GLN A 62 -5.37 -13.18 -6.83
C GLN A 62 -6.60 -12.27 -6.66
N GLN A 63 -7.10 -12.07 -5.44
CA GLN A 63 -8.31 -11.29 -5.16
C GLN A 63 -8.07 -10.02 -4.32
N GLU A 64 -6.83 -9.69 -3.96
CA GLU A 64 -6.56 -8.53 -3.09
C GLU A 64 -6.52 -7.18 -3.85
N ALA A 65 -6.05 -7.17 -5.11
CA ALA A 65 -6.05 -5.95 -5.94
C ALA A 65 -7.46 -5.34 -6.17
N PRO A 66 -8.52 -6.11 -6.51
CA PRO A 66 -9.84 -5.53 -6.75
C PRO A 66 -10.51 -4.94 -5.50
N GLU A 67 -10.20 -5.46 -4.31
CA GLU A 67 -10.69 -4.95 -3.03
C GLU A 67 -10.09 -3.56 -2.73
N MET A 68 -8.78 -3.39 -2.92
CA MET A 68 -8.10 -2.11 -2.68
C MET A 68 -8.64 -0.98 -3.58
N LEU A 69 -8.85 -1.24 -4.87
CA LEU A 69 -9.43 -0.25 -5.79
C LEU A 69 -10.85 0.18 -5.38
N THR A 70 -11.61 -0.75 -4.80
CA THR A 70 -12.96 -0.46 -4.29
C THR A 70 -12.89 0.46 -3.07
N MET A 71 -11.99 0.18 -2.12
CA MET A 71 -11.78 1.05 -0.96
C MET A 71 -11.32 2.45 -1.37
N VAL A 72 -10.38 2.53 -2.31
CA VAL A 72 -9.89 3.80 -2.84
C VAL A 72 -11.03 4.61 -3.49
N ALA A 73 -11.90 3.97 -4.28
CA ALA A 73 -13.05 4.62 -4.86
C ALA A 73 -14.06 5.13 -3.81
N GLN A 74 -14.17 4.45 -2.66
CA GLN A 74 -15.01 4.90 -1.53
C GLN A 74 -14.43 6.12 -0.80
N LEU A 75 -13.09 6.20 -0.70
CA LEU A 75 -12.39 7.31 -0.06
C LEU A 75 -12.35 8.57 -0.94
N ASP A 76 -12.52 8.41 -2.25
CA ASP A 76 -12.53 9.49 -3.23
C ASP A 76 -13.87 9.60 -3.99
N PRO A 77 -14.95 10.02 -3.32
CA PRO A 77 -16.27 10.12 -3.94
C PRO A 77 -16.33 11.21 -5.04
N GLN A 78 -15.40 12.15 -5.03
CA GLN A 78 -15.32 13.23 -6.03
C GLN A 78 -14.48 12.86 -7.26
N GLY A 79 -13.81 11.70 -7.26
CA GLY A 79 -12.97 11.24 -8.36
C GLY A 79 -11.70 12.08 -8.56
N CYS A 80 -11.19 12.70 -7.49
CA CYS A 80 -9.94 13.47 -7.52
C CYS A 80 -8.71 12.62 -7.83
N LEU A 81 -8.67 11.36 -7.39
CA LEU A 81 -7.63 10.43 -7.75
C LEU A 81 -7.72 10.04 -9.22
N LEU A 82 -8.93 9.80 -9.75
CA LEU A 82 -9.13 9.53 -11.17
C LEU A 82 -8.68 10.71 -12.04
N LYS A 83 -8.97 11.94 -11.58
CA LYS A 83 -8.44 13.16 -12.19
C LYS A 83 -6.93 13.18 -12.19
N LEU A 84 -6.29 12.88 -11.05
CA LEU A 84 -4.84 12.81 -10.94
C LEU A 84 -4.27 11.80 -11.94
N LEU A 85 -4.74 10.55 -11.93
CA LEU A 85 -4.28 9.50 -12.86
C LEU A 85 -4.39 9.93 -14.33
N CYS A 86 -5.51 10.55 -14.72
CA CYS A 86 -5.67 11.04 -16.08
C CYS A 86 -4.59 12.07 -16.43
N HIS A 87 -4.31 13.01 -15.53
CA HIS A 87 -3.23 13.99 -15.71
C HIS A 87 -1.86 13.32 -15.81
N LEU A 88 -1.60 12.26 -15.05
CA LEU A 88 -0.31 11.56 -15.09
C LEU A 88 -0.11 10.88 -16.45
N GLU A 89 -1.14 10.21 -16.97
CA GLU A 89 -1.08 9.52 -18.27
C GLU A 89 -1.12 10.49 -19.47
N ALA A 90 -1.66 11.69 -19.28
CA ALA A 90 -1.66 12.73 -20.31
C ALA A 90 -0.28 13.40 -20.49
N LYS A 91 0.57 13.35 -19.48
CA LYS A 91 1.91 13.98 -19.49
C LYS A 91 2.99 13.00 -19.97
N GLU A 92 4.14 13.57 -20.30
CA GLU A 92 5.36 12.81 -20.58
C GLU A 92 6.03 12.35 -19.29
N ALA A 93 6.69 11.19 -19.32
CA ALA A 93 7.33 10.57 -18.16
C ALA A 93 8.38 11.48 -17.50
N GLU A 94 9.08 12.29 -18.30
CA GLU A 94 10.10 13.23 -17.84
C GLU A 94 9.52 14.42 -17.06
N ALA A 95 8.23 14.73 -17.25
CA ALA A 95 7.54 15.82 -16.57
C ALA A 95 6.88 15.39 -15.25
N LEU A 96 6.95 14.11 -14.91
CA LEU A 96 6.37 13.51 -13.71
C LEU A 96 7.39 13.43 -12.59
N SER A 97 6.94 13.66 -11.36
CA SER A 97 7.77 13.37 -10.19
C SER A 97 8.00 11.86 -10.06
N ARG A 98 9.05 11.46 -9.32
CA ARG A 98 9.29 10.03 -9.01
C ARG A 98 8.04 9.38 -8.42
N HIS A 99 7.35 10.11 -7.57
CA HIS A 99 6.19 9.60 -6.85
C HIS A 99 4.98 9.44 -7.76
N GLU A 100 4.78 10.40 -8.65
CA GLU A 100 3.76 10.33 -9.68
C GLU A 100 4.00 9.15 -10.64
N VAL A 101 5.23 8.87 -11.05
CA VAL A 101 5.55 7.71 -11.89
C VAL A 101 5.17 6.40 -11.20
N ILE A 102 5.49 6.26 -9.91
CA ILE A 102 5.14 5.07 -9.12
C ILE A 102 3.62 4.92 -9.03
N LEU A 103 2.92 6.02 -8.74
CA LEU A 103 1.46 6.01 -8.64
C LEU A 103 0.81 5.60 -9.97
N ALA A 104 1.25 6.19 -11.08
CA ALA A 104 0.75 5.85 -12.41
C ALA A 104 0.97 4.37 -12.73
N GLY A 105 2.17 3.84 -12.45
CA GLY A 105 2.51 2.43 -12.65
C GLY A 105 1.58 1.49 -11.87
N LEU A 106 1.41 1.74 -10.57
CA LEU A 106 0.56 0.92 -9.70
C LEU A 106 -0.87 0.81 -10.23
N PHE A 107 -1.45 1.94 -10.65
CA PHE A 107 -2.82 1.95 -11.12
C PHE A 107 -2.96 1.46 -12.56
N ARG A 108 -1.92 1.60 -13.41
CA ARG A 108 -1.93 1.00 -14.73
C ARG A 108 -1.97 -0.53 -14.63
N ASP A 109 -1.09 -1.09 -13.82
CA ASP A 109 -1.02 -2.53 -13.59
C ASP A 109 -2.31 -3.06 -12.94
N ALA A 110 -2.86 -2.31 -11.97
CA ALA A 110 -4.14 -2.66 -11.34
C ALA A 110 -5.34 -2.50 -12.28
N SER A 111 -5.28 -1.58 -13.25
CA SER A 111 -6.33 -1.36 -14.25
C SER A 111 -6.37 -2.43 -15.33
N ASP A 112 -5.25 -3.11 -15.58
CA ASP A 112 -5.14 -4.22 -16.53
C ASP A 112 -5.76 -5.51 -15.99
N ALA A 113 -6.01 -5.60 -14.67
CA ALA A 113 -6.65 -6.76 -14.03
C ALA A 113 -8.13 -6.95 -14.41
N ALA A 114 -8.73 -6.05 -15.21
CA ALA A 114 -10.07 -6.16 -15.81
C ALA A 114 -11.20 -6.55 -14.83
N THR A 115 -11.20 -5.95 -13.63
CA THR A 115 -12.25 -6.16 -12.63
C THR A 115 -13.31 -5.05 -12.68
N PRO A 116 -14.55 -5.28 -12.19
CA PRO A 116 -15.58 -4.24 -12.15
C PRO A 116 -15.14 -2.98 -11.38
N SER A 117 -14.34 -3.15 -10.32
CA SER A 117 -13.80 -2.05 -9.52
C SER A 117 -12.69 -1.27 -10.24
N SER A 118 -12.01 -1.88 -11.22
CA SER A 118 -10.96 -1.24 -12.02
C SER A 118 -11.48 -0.34 -13.15
N ALA A 119 -12.74 -0.49 -13.57
CA ALA A 119 -13.27 0.16 -14.77
C ALA A 119 -13.14 1.70 -14.77
N ALA A 120 -13.32 2.34 -13.61
CA ALA A 120 -13.16 3.79 -13.48
C ALA A 120 -11.69 4.23 -13.64
N PHE A 121 -10.75 3.42 -13.14
CA PHE A 121 -9.31 3.66 -13.27
C PHE A 121 -8.85 3.43 -14.71
N THR A 122 -9.28 2.34 -15.35
CA THR A 122 -9.03 2.08 -16.77
C THR A 122 -9.57 3.21 -17.65
N TYR A 123 -10.73 3.76 -17.31
CA TYR A 123 -11.29 4.91 -18.01
C TYR A 123 -10.40 6.15 -17.87
N ALA A 124 -9.97 6.50 -16.65
CA ALA A 124 -9.10 7.64 -16.41
C ALA A 124 -7.75 7.51 -17.15
N VAL A 125 -7.10 6.34 -17.03
CA VAL A 125 -5.84 6.02 -17.71
C VAL A 125 -6.02 6.11 -19.23
N GLY A 126 -7.11 5.52 -19.74
CA GLY A 126 -7.43 5.51 -21.17
C GLY A 126 -7.67 6.91 -21.74
N ILE A 127 -8.30 7.82 -20.99
CA ILE A 127 -8.49 9.21 -21.42
C ILE A 127 -7.15 9.93 -21.46
N GLY A 128 -6.36 9.88 -20.39
CA GLY A 128 -5.06 10.58 -20.34
C GLY A 128 -4.12 10.14 -21.45
N ASN A 129 -3.97 8.83 -21.63
CA ASN A 129 -3.07 8.28 -22.64
C ASN A 129 -3.50 8.61 -24.08
N LYS A 130 -4.81 8.65 -24.36
CA LYS A 130 -5.35 8.98 -25.69
C LYS A 130 -5.38 10.47 -25.98
N SER A 131 -5.74 11.30 -25.00
CA SER A 131 -5.84 12.75 -25.21
C SER A 131 -4.47 13.40 -25.31
N ARG A 132 -3.51 12.93 -24.50
CA ARG A 132 -2.21 13.61 -24.27
C ARG A 132 -2.40 15.10 -23.96
N ASP A 133 -3.53 15.42 -23.34
CA ASP A 133 -3.93 16.78 -22.98
C ASP A 133 -4.55 16.77 -21.58
N ALA A 134 -3.81 17.38 -20.65
CA ALA A 134 -4.17 17.58 -19.26
C ALA A 134 -5.49 18.37 -19.09
N ALA A 135 -5.80 19.30 -20.01
CA ALA A 135 -7.03 20.09 -19.93
C ALA A 135 -8.29 19.25 -20.19
N VAL A 136 -8.17 18.14 -20.91
CA VAL A 136 -9.28 17.18 -21.09
C VAL A 136 -9.61 16.49 -19.77
N CYS A 137 -8.60 16.14 -18.98
CA CYS A 137 -8.79 15.52 -17.67
C CYS A 137 -9.56 16.43 -16.71
N ASP A 138 -9.29 17.74 -16.72
CA ASP A 138 -10.04 18.71 -15.90
C ASP A 138 -11.52 18.81 -16.28
N LYS A 139 -11.84 18.64 -17.56
CA LYS A 139 -13.23 18.67 -18.06
C LYS A 139 -13.97 17.38 -17.74
N VAL A 140 -13.33 16.23 -17.97
CA VAL A 140 -13.91 14.90 -17.72
C VAL A 140 -14.15 14.69 -16.23
N PHE A 141 -13.19 15.08 -15.39
CA PHE A 141 -13.27 14.94 -13.93
C PHE A 141 -13.57 16.28 -13.26
N SER A 142 -14.62 16.97 -13.74
CA SER A 142 -15.02 18.30 -13.25
C SER A 142 -15.63 18.31 -11.83
N LYS A 143 -16.04 17.15 -11.32
CA LYS A 143 -16.53 17.00 -9.93
C LYS A 143 -15.44 17.28 -8.89
N CYS A 144 -14.19 16.95 -9.20
CA CYS A 144 -13.08 17.21 -8.31
C CYS A 144 -12.71 18.70 -8.34
N PRO A 145 -12.80 19.43 -7.20
CA PRO A 145 -12.51 20.86 -7.15
C PRO A 145 -11.00 21.16 -7.17
N LEU A 146 -10.16 20.15 -6.94
CA LEU A 146 -8.71 20.31 -6.85
C LEU A 146 -8.07 20.41 -8.24
N LYS A 147 -7.08 21.28 -8.37
CA LYS A 147 -6.22 21.36 -9.56
C LYS A 147 -5.11 20.32 -9.47
N TYR A 148 -4.52 19.97 -10.62
CA TYR A 148 -3.38 19.06 -10.68
C TYR A 148 -2.27 19.41 -9.67
N SER A 149 -1.88 20.69 -9.58
CA SER A 149 -0.81 21.13 -8.66
C SER A 149 -1.11 20.87 -7.18
N GLN A 150 -2.39 20.86 -6.80
CA GLN A 150 -2.80 20.55 -5.43
C GLN A 150 -2.80 19.04 -5.20
N LEU A 151 -3.26 18.27 -6.19
CA LEU A 151 -3.26 16.81 -6.13
C LEU A 151 -1.82 16.27 -6.06
N SER A 152 -0.92 16.81 -6.86
CA SER A 152 0.50 16.45 -6.83
C SER A 152 1.16 16.86 -5.52
N ALA A 153 0.84 18.04 -4.97
CA ALA A 153 1.37 18.48 -3.68
C ALA A 153 0.94 17.54 -2.54
N VAL A 154 -0.34 17.16 -2.49
CA VAL A 154 -0.84 16.19 -1.49
C VAL A 154 -0.15 14.84 -1.64
N LEU A 155 0.11 14.40 -2.88
CA LEU A 155 0.84 13.15 -3.13
C LEU A 155 2.26 13.22 -2.56
N GLU A 156 3.00 14.29 -2.87
CA GLU A 156 4.35 14.51 -2.35
C GLU A 156 4.38 14.59 -0.81
N GLU A 157 3.43 15.30 -0.21
CA GLU A 157 3.30 15.39 1.25
C GLU A 157 2.99 14.04 1.91
N SER A 158 2.16 13.21 1.26
CA SER A 158 1.82 11.90 1.80
C SER A 158 3.02 10.96 1.87
N TRP A 159 4.02 11.19 1.01
CA TRP A 159 5.25 10.38 0.97
C TRP A 159 6.41 11.10 1.66
N ALA A 160 6.23 12.38 2.02
CA ALA A 160 7.12 13.15 2.86
C ALA A 160 7.00 12.72 4.34
N CYS A 161 7.34 11.46 4.64
CA CYS A 161 7.53 11.02 6.00
C CYS A 161 9.01 10.63 6.17
N PRO A 162 9.85 11.48 6.81
CA PRO A 162 11.16 11.05 7.23
C PRO A 162 10.98 10.05 8.37
N ILE A 163 10.97 8.76 8.02
CA ILE A 163 11.25 7.67 8.95
C ILE A 163 12.72 7.81 9.39
N GLY A 164 12.96 8.71 10.35
CA GLY A 164 14.17 8.81 11.17
C GLY A 164 15.50 8.93 10.44
N GLY A 165 16.04 10.14 10.34
CA GLY A 165 17.48 10.32 10.15
C GLY A 165 17.84 11.66 9.53
N ALA A 166 18.21 12.61 10.39
CA ALA A 166 19.21 13.58 9.99
C ALA A 166 20.43 12.83 9.43
N LEU A 167 20.70 12.97 8.14
CA LEU A 167 22.04 12.91 7.56
C LEU A 167 21.99 13.74 6.27
N GLN A 168 22.04 15.07 6.47
CA GLN A 168 22.81 15.92 5.57
C GLN A 168 24.23 15.37 5.58
N ASN A 169 24.73 14.96 4.42
CA ASN A 169 26.16 14.84 4.17
C ASN A 169 26.46 15.52 2.85
#